data_AF-A0A5J6UBN7-F1
#
_entry.id   AF-A0A5J6UBN7-F1
#
_cell.length_a   1.000
_cell.length_b   1.000
_cell.length_c   1.000
_cell.angle_alpha   90.00
_cell.angle_beta   90.00
_cell.angle_gamma   90.00
#
_symmetry.space_group_name_H-M   'P 1'
#
loop_
_entity.id
_entity.type
_entity.pdbx_description
1 polymer ?
#
loop_
_entity_poly.entity_id
_entity_poly.type
_entity_poly.pdbx_seq_one_letter_code
_entity_poly.pdbx_strand_id
1 'polypeptide(L)' 'MNEGLLLLFLQRIFPEWTITRDRDDVWRATGRVHISASSRDGLLELLAVAEPGAAERVARFFGEA' A
#
# COMPACT_ATOMS: atom_id res chain seq x y z
N MET A 1 -9.72 -8.45 -7.45
CA MET A 1 -8.89 -7.35 -7.95
C MET A 1 -7.55 -7.91 -8.40
N ASN A 2 -7.07 -7.53 -9.57
CA ASN A 2 -5.76 -7.93 -10.09
C ASN A 2 -4.64 -7.34 -9.20
N GLU A 3 -3.62 -8.13 -8.86
CA GLU A 3 -2.56 -7.70 -7.94
C GLU A 3 -1.69 -6.56 -8.50
N GLY A 4 -1.50 -6.51 -9.82
CA GLY A 4 -0.85 -5.38 -10.49
C GLY A 4 -1.67 -4.09 -10.41
N LEU A 5 -3.00 -4.18 -10.55
CA LEU A 5 -3.88 -3.02 -10.36
C LEU A 5 -3.83 -2.52 -8.92
N LEU A 6 -3.80 -3.43 -7.94
CA LEU A 6 -3.63 -3.04 -6.55
C LEU A 6 -2.30 -2.33 -6.31
N LEU A 7 -1.20 -2.85 -6.84
CA LEU A 7 0.11 -2.23 -6.66
C LEU A 7 0.11 -0.78 -7.17
N LEU A 8 -0.43 -0.53 -8.36
CA LEU A 8 -0.56 0.82 -8.91
C LEU A 8 -1.45 1.70 -8.04
N PHE A 9 -2.54 1.15 -7.51
CA PHE A 9 -3.45 1.85 -6.62
C PHE A 9 -2.76 2.26 -5.31
N LEU A 10 -2.00 1.35 -4.71
CA LEU A 10 -1.23 1.63 -3.49
C LEU A 10 -0.14 2.68 -3.74
N GLN A 11 0.62 2.58 -4.83
CA GLN A 11 1.61 3.59 -5.20
C GLN A 11 0.98 4.98 -5.41
N ARG A 12 -0.28 5.03 -5.87
CA ARG A 12 -1.01 6.29 -6.06
C ARG A 12 -1.50 6.91 -4.74
N ILE A 13 -1.98 6.11 -3.79
CA ILE A 13 -2.47 6.59 -2.48
C ILE A 13 -1.34 6.97 -1.54
N PHE A 14 -0.23 6.25 -1.63
CA PHE A 14 0.94 6.40 -0.77
C PHE A 14 2.13 6.92 -1.59
N PRO A 15 2.08 8.15 -2.13
CA PRO A 15 3.12 8.66 -3.02
C PRO A 15 4.50 8.78 -2.33
N GLU A 16 4.51 8.93 -1.00
CA GLU A 16 5.74 8.99 -0.19
C GLU A 16 6.34 7.61 0.10
N TRP A 17 5.69 6.53 -0.35
CA TRP A 17 6.11 5.16 -0.10
C TRP A 17 6.53 4.48 -1.40
N THR A 18 7.70 3.85 -1.37
CA THR A 18 8.09 2.91 -2.44
C THR A 18 7.47 1.56 -2.14
N ILE A 19 6.41 1.22 -2.86
CA ILE A 19 5.70 -0.06 -2.73
C ILE A 19 6.03 -0.92 -3.93
N THR A 20 6.49 -2.15 -3.69
CA THR A 20 6.86 -3.12 -4.71
C THR A 20 6.42 -4.52 -4.31
N ARG A 21 6.29 -5.39 -5.31
CA ARG A 21 6.26 -6.84 -5.10
C ARG A 21 7.50 -7.43 -5.76
N ASP A 22 8.29 -8.17 -5.00
CA ASP A 22 9.51 -8.79 -5.51
C ASP A 22 9.20 -10.12 -6.24
N ARG A 23 10.27 -10.78 -6.71
CA ARG A 23 10.17 -12.01 -7.50
C ARG A 23 9.70 -13.23 -6.70
N ASP A 24 9.73 -13.14 -5.37
CA ASP A 24 9.29 -14.19 -4.45
C ASP A 24 7.86 -13.92 -3.95
N ASP A 25 7.11 -13.07 -4.66
CA ASP A 25 5.76 -12.62 -4.32
C ASP A 25 5.64 -11.88 -2.97
N VAL A 26 6.77 -11.42 -2.41
CA VAL A 26 6.79 -10.67 -1.16
C VAL A 26 6.49 -9.20 -1.43
N TRP A 27 5.55 -8.66 -0.68
CA TRP A 27 5.22 -7.24 -0.69
C TRP A 27 6.19 -6.46 0.19
N ARG A 28 6.70 -5.36 -0.35
CA ARG A 28 7.60 -4.45 0.36
C ARG A 28 7.06 -3.04 0.26
N ALA A 29 7.08 -2.32 1.37
CA ALA A 29 6.79 -0.89 1.41
C ALA A 29 7.87 -0.16 2.21
N THR A 30 8.52 0.79 1.57
CA THR A 30 9.59 1.60 2.19
C THR A 30 9.14 3.05 2.25
N GLY A 31 9.04 3.58 3.48
CA GLY A 31 8.73 4.98 3.77
C GLY A 31 9.42 5.39 5.06
N ARG A 32 8.67 5.88 6.05
CA ARG A 32 9.19 6.15 7.41
C ARG A 32 9.68 4.89 8.14
N VAL A 33 9.09 3.75 7.79
CA VAL A 33 9.49 2.42 8.24
C VAL A 33 9.57 1.48 7.04
N HIS A 34 10.24 0.34 7.21
CA HIS A 34 10.31 -0.71 6.20
C HIS A 34 9.35 -1.85 6.57
N ILE A 35 8.44 -2.18 5.67
CA ILE A 35 7.43 -3.22 5.82
C ILE A 35 7.73 -4.34 4.82
N SER A 36 7.63 -5.59 5.28
CA SER A 36 7.70 -6.79 4.46
C SER A 36 6.55 -7.72 4.84
N ALA A 37 5.79 -8.19 3.86
CA ALA A 37 4.67 -9.09 4.08
C ALA A 37 4.59 -10.14 2.97
N SER A 38 4.34 -11.40 3.34
CA SER A 38 4.14 -12.50 2.38
C SER A 38 2.76 -12.48 1.72
N SER A 39 1.86 -11.62 2.19
CA SER A 39 0.52 -11.48 1.66
C SER A 39 0.14 -10.02 1.50
N ARG A 40 -0.77 -9.78 0.55
CA ARG A 40 -1.41 -8.48 0.36
C ARG A 40 -2.05 -7.98 1.65
N ASP A 41 -2.86 -8.82 2.29
CA ASP A 41 -3.67 -8.39 3.42
C ASP A 41 -2.76 -8.02 4.62
N GLY A 42 -1.67 -8.76 4.83
CA GLY A 42 -0.65 -8.39 5.80
C GLY A 42 0.06 -7.07 5.49
N LEU A 43 0.32 -6.77 4.21
CA LEU A 43 0.84 -5.45 3.81
C LEU A 43 -0.13 -4.33 4.18
N LEU A 44 -1.42 -4.51 3.87
CA LEU A 44 -2.46 -3.50 4.12
C LEU A 44 -2.64 -3.24 5.62
N GLU A 45 -2.65 -4.28 6.44
CA GLU A 45 -2.71 -4.17 7.90
C GLU A 45 -1.53 -3.36 8.45
N LEU A 46 -0.31 -3.67 8.01
CA LEU A 46 0.90 -2.97 8.45
C LEU A 46 0.95 -1.52 7.95
N LEU A 47 0.49 -1.25 6.72
CA LEU A 47 0.38 0.11 6.20
C LEU A 47 -0.67 0.93 6.97
N ALA A 48 -1.79 0.34 7.37
CA ALA A 48 -2.81 1.02 8.17
C ALA A 48 -2.27 1.45 9.54
N VAL A 49 -1.39 0.64 10.13
CA VAL A 49 -0.68 0.99 11.39
C VAL A 49 0.36 2.09 11.14
N ALA A 50 1.14 1.98 10.07
CA ALA A 50 2.23 2.92 9.77
C ALA A 50 1.75 4.30 9.29
N GLU A 51 0.59 4.35 8.62
CA GLU A 51 -0.02 5.55 8.08
C GLU A 51 -1.50 5.65 8.50
N PRO A 52 -1.80 6.02 9.76
CA PRO A 52 -3.18 6.07 10.25
C PRO A 52 -4.10 6.98 9.42
N GLY A 53 -3.55 8.03 8.80
CA GLY A 53 -4.29 8.96 7.93
C GLY A 53 -4.51 8.45 6.49
N ALA A 54 -4.19 7.19 6.21
CA ALA A 54 -4.36 6.61 4.89
C ALA A 54 -5.84 6.40 4.54
N ALA A 55 -6.68 6.04 5.51
CA ALA A 55 -8.09 5.79 5.29
C ALA A 55 -8.80 7.04 4.73
N GLU A 56 -8.51 8.22 5.27
CA GLU A 56 -9.04 9.50 4.79
C GLU A 56 -8.53 9.85 3.39
N ARG A 57 -7.26 9.53 3.07
CA ARG A 57 -6.71 9.72 1.72
C ARG A 57 -7.39 8.82 0.70
N VAL A 58 -7.62 7.55 1.05
CA VAL A 58 -8.35 6.59 0.22
C VAL A 58 -9.78 7.09 0.00
N ALA A 59 -10.47 7.49 1.06
CA ALA A 59 -11.83 8.02 0.98
C ALA A 59 -11.91 9.28 0.11
N ARG A 60 -10.95 10.21 0.22
CA ARG A 60 -10.86 11.39 -0.67
C ARG A 60 -10.64 10.98 -2.12
N PHE A 61 -9.72 10.05 -2.37
CA PHE A 61 -9.41 9.59 -3.73
C PHE A 61 -10.63 8.99 -4.43
N PHE A 62 -11.48 8.27 -3.71
CA PHE A 62 -12.71 7.68 -4.27
C PHE A 62 -13.95 8.58 -4.17
N GLY A 63 -13.95 9.59 -3.28
CA GLY A 63 -15.05 10.53 -3.09
C GLY A 63 -15.04 11.72 -4.04
N GLU A 64 -13.92 11.98 -4.72
CA GLU A 64 -13.79 12.97 -5.80
C GLU A 64 -14.17 12.40 -7.19
N ALA A 65 -14.93 11.29 -7.24
CA ALA A 65 -15.39 10.63 -8.46
C ALA A 65 -16.78 11.13 -8.93
#